data_AF-A0A7T8JUJ8-F1
#
_entry.id   AF-A0A7T8JUJ8-F1
#
_cell.length_a   1.000
_cell.length_b   1.000
_cell.length_c   1.000
_cell.angle_alpha   90.00
_cell.angle_beta   90.00
_cell.angle_gamma   90.00
#
_symmetry.space_group_name_H-M   'P 1'
#
loop_
_entity.id
_entity.type
_entity.pdbx_description
1 polymer ?
#
loop_
_entity_poly.entity_id
_entity_poly.type
_entity_poly.pdbx_seq_one_letter_code
_entity_poly.pdbx_strand_id
1 'polypeptide(L)' 'DITNVCRDASMMSMRRKIAGLRPSEIRNLDKDELDLPVTMQDFMDAIAKCNKSVSQEDLDKYEKWMEEFGSS' A
#
# COMPACT_ATOMS: atom_id res chain seq x y z
N ASP A 1 5.51 -4.18 -4.09
CA ASP A 1 5.09 -3.94 -2.70
C ASP A 1 5.20 -2.49 -2.27
N ILE A 2 6.36 -1.85 -2.37
CA ILE A 2 6.56 -0.44 -1.94
C ILE A 2 5.54 0.50 -2.60
N THR A 3 5.35 0.43 -3.92
CA THR A 3 4.35 1.25 -4.63
C THR A 3 2.93 1.01 -4.14
N ASN A 4 2.60 -0.23 -3.74
CA ASN A 4 1.27 -0.56 -3.22
C ASN A 4 1.07 0.05 -1.84
N VAL A 5 2.09 -0.02 -0.97
CA VAL A 5 2.08 0.65 0.35
C VAL A 5 1.89 2.15 0.19
N CYS A 6 2.67 2.80 -0.68
CA CYS A 6 2.57 4.25 -0.90
C CYS A 6 1.20 4.66 -1.46
N ARG A 7 0.65 3.87 -2.39
CA ARG A 7 -0.69 4.15 -2.96
C ARG A 7 -1.81 3.93 -1.93
N ASP A 8 -1.71 2.91 -1.07
CA ASP A 8 -2.74 2.68 -0.07
C ASP A 8 -2.69 3.77 1.02
N ALA A 9 -1.48 4.11 1.50
CA ALA A 9 -1.27 5.20 2.45
C ALA A 9 -1.79 6.56 1.92
N SER A 10 -1.54 6.89 0.64
CA SER A 10 -2.04 8.13 0.04
C SER A 10 -3.56 8.19 -0.12
N MET A 11 -4.23 7.04 -0.13
CA MET A 11 -5.68 6.94 -0.26
C MET A 11 -6.39 6.83 1.10
N MET A 12 -5.67 6.63 2.21
CA MET A 12 -6.28 6.45 3.54
C MET A 12 -6.99 7.70 4.03
N SER A 13 -6.45 8.89 3.77
CA SER A 13 -7.08 10.17 4.09
C SER A 13 -8.43 10.33 3.38
N MET A 14 -8.44 10.12 2.06
CA MET A 14 -9.66 10.14 1.25
C MET A 14 -10.67 9.10 1.72
N ARG A 15 -10.23 7.85 1.96
CA ARG A 15 -11.10 6.76 2.44
C ARG A 15 -11.76 7.08 3.78
N ARG A 16 -11.02 7.70 4.72
CA ARG A 16 -11.58 8.13 6.01
C ARG A 16 -12.65 9.22 5.84
N LYS A 17 -12.43 10.15 4.91
CA LYS A 17 -13.36 11.28 4.69
C LYS A 17 -14.67 10.87 4.01
N ILE A 18 -14.60 9.90 3.10
CA ILE A 18 -15.79 9.40 2.41
C ILE A 18 -16.51 8.27 3.16
N ALA A 19 -15.93 7.77 4.27
CA ALA A 19 -16.52 6.71 5.06
C ALA A 19 -17.85 7.18 5.68
N GLY A 20 -18.94 6.49 5.33
CA GLY A 20 -20.30 6.80 5.82
C GLY A 20 -21.07 7.82 5.00
N LEU A 21 -20.48 8.39 3.93
CA LEU A 21 -21.18 9.25 2.99
C LEU A 21 -21.81 8.45 1.85
N ARG A 22 -22.96 8.90 1.35
CA ARG A 22 -23.59 8.31 0.16
C ARG A 22 -22.89 8.79 -1.11
N PRO A 23 -22.97 8.04 -2.22
CA PRO A 23 -22.35 8.43 -3.49
C PRO A 23 -22.73 9.84 -3.98
N SER A 24 -23.97 10.28 -3.72
CA SER A 24 -24.44 11.63 -4.04
C SER A 24 -23.75 12.72 -3.23
N GLU A 25 -23.41 12.43 -1.97
CA GLU A 25 -22.72 13.36 -1.07
C GLU A 25 -21.23 13.44 -1.41
N ILE A 26 -20.61 12.29 -1.75
CA ILE A 26 -19.21 12.22 -2.19
C ILE A 26 -18.98 13.04 -3.47
N ARG A 27 -19.95 13.03 -4.41
CA ARG A 27 -19.83 13.79 -5.68
C ARG A 27 -19.85 15.31 -5.47
N ASN A 28 -20.39 15.77 -4.35
CA ASN A 28 -20.45 17.18 -3.99
C ASN A 28 -19.27 17.63 -3.11
N LEU A 29 -18.36 16.72 -2.73
CA LEU A 29 -17.16 17.07 -1.98
C LEU A 29 -16.16 17.79 -2.88
N ASP A 30 -15.52 18.81 -2.32
CA ASP A 30 -14.41 19.46 -2.99
C ASP A 30 -13.19 18.54 -3.03
N LYS A 31 -12.47 18.54 -4.15
CA LYS A 31 -11.26 17.73 -4.32
C LYS A 31 -10.15 18.19 -3.38
N ASP A 32 -10.08 19.48 -3.10
CA ASP A 32 -9.07 20.07 -2.23
C ASP A 32 -9.30 19.70 -0.76
N GLU A 33 -10.55 19.46 -0.35
CA GLU A 33 -10.89 18.98 1.00
C GLU A 33 -10.56 17.49 1.24
N LEU A 34 -10.32 16.75 0.15
CA LEU A 34 -9.96 15.34 0.15
C LEU A 34 -8.44 15.13 0.14
N ASP A 35 -7.67 16.14 -0.26
CA ASP A 35 -6.21 16.10 -0.31
C ASP A 35 -5.61 16.50 1.05
N LEU A 36 -5.79 15.62 2.03
CA LEU A 36 -5.15 15.76 3.34
C LEU A 36 -3.75 15.13 3.32
N PRO A 37 -2.78 15.72 4.04
CA PRO A 37 -1.43 15.18 4.10
C PRO A 37 -1.43 13.78 4.72
N VAL A 38 -0.67 12.89 4.11
CA VAL A 38 -0.47 11.51 4.59
C VAL A 38 0.30 11.54 5.90
N THR A 39 -0.17 10.78 6.89
CA THR A 39 0.48 10.67 8.19
C THR A 39 1.30 9.39 8.30
N MET A 40 2.23 9.34 9.26
CA MET A 40 2.99 8.12 9.55
C MET A 40 2.07 6.93 9.90
N GLN A 41 0.93 7.19 10.54
CA GLN A 41 -0.04 6.15 10.88
C GLN A 41 -0.63 5.50 9.62
N ASP A 42 -0.89 6.28 8.56
CA ASP A 42 -1.40 5.76 7.29
C ASP A 42 -0.39 4.78 6.65
N PHE A 43 0.91 5.04 6.79
CA PHE A 43 1.96 4.11 6.37
C PHE A 43 2.01 2.84 7.23
N MET A 44 1.88 2.95 8.55
CA MET A 44 1.86 1.79 9.45
C MET A 44 0.66 0.87 9.13
N ASP A 45 -0.51 1.44 8.89
CA ASP A 45 -1.72 0.70 8.52
C ASP A 45 -1.60 0.06 7.12
N ALA A 46 -1.00 0.78 6.16
CA ALA A 46 -0.75 0.26 4.82
C ALA A 46 0.27 -0.89 4.83
N ILE A 47 1.34 -0.79 5.63
CA ILE A 47 2.34 -1.86 5.80
C ILE A 47 1.70 -3.09 6.45
N ALA A 48 0.85 -2.89 7.47
CA ALA A 48 0.15 -4.00 8.13
C ALA A 48 -0.80 -4.77 7.18
N LYS A 49 -1.40 -4.08 6.21
CA LYS A 49 -2.25 -4.69 5.18
C LYS A 49 -1.46 -5.29 4.01
N CYS A 50 -0.35 -4.66 3.64
CA CYS A 50 0.45 -5.08 2.50
C CYS A 50 1.43 -6.16 2.93
N ASN A 51 1.01 -7.42 2.85
CA ASN A 51 1.90 -8.56 3.04
C ASN A 51 3.03 -8.53 2.01
N LYS A 52 4.24 -8.88 2.46
CA LYS A 52 5.38 -9.09 1.55
C LYS A 52 5.00 -10.16 0.51
N SER A 53 5.23 -9.85 -0.76
CA SER A 53 4.94 -10.76 -1.87
C SER A 53 5.95 -11.90 -2.00
N VAL A 54 7.08 -11.80 -1.29
CA VAL A 54 8.16 -12.78 -1.29
C VAL A 54 8.28 -13.40 0.10
N SER A 55 8.16 -14.73 0.17
CA SER A 55 8.36 -15.49 1.41
C SER A 55 9.84 -15.79 1.63
N GLN A 56 10.19 -16.21 2.85
CA GLN A 56 11.56 -16.66 3.12
C GLN A 56 11.91 -17.90 2.28
N GLU A 57 10.95 -18.81 2.07
CA GLU A 57 11.17 -20.00 1.26
C GLU A 57 11.49 -19.67 -0.21
N ASP A 58 10.92 -18.58 -0.73
CA ASP A 58 11.21 -18.14 -2.10
C ASP A 58 12.63 -17.57 -2.22
N LEU A 59 13.11 -16.88 -1.17
CA LEU A 59 14.49 -16.42 -1.09
C LEU A 59 15.46 -17.61 -1.02
N ASP A 60 15.17 -18.61 -0.18
CA ASP A 60 16.03 -19.79 -0.02
C ASP A 60 16.10 -20.62 -1.31
N LYS A 61 14.99 -20.72 -2.06
CA LYS A 61 14.97 -21.36 -3.40
C LYS A 61 15.79 -20.57 -4.40
N TYR A 62 15.66 -19.24 -4.40
CA TYR A 62 16.43 -18.37 -5.28
C TYR A 62 17.93 -18.47 -4.99
N GLU A 63 18.32 -18.46 -3.72
CA GLU A 63 19.73 -18.56 -3.30
C GLU A 63 20.34 -19.89 -3.74
N LYS A 64 19.66 -21.03 -3.50
CA LYS A 64 20.11 -22.35 -4.00
C LYS A 64 20.23 -22.39 -5.52
N TRP A 65 19.27 -21.79 -6.23
CA TRP A 65 19.32 -21.73 -7.69
C TRP A 65 20.48 -20.87 -8.20
N MET A 66 20.74 -19.74 -7.54
CA MET A 66 21.88 -18.87 -7.84
C MET A 66 23.21 -19.53 -7.51
N GLU A 67 23.32 -20.34 -6.47
CA GLU A 67 24.54 -21.11 -6.18
C GLU A 67 24.81 -22.19 -7.23
N GLU A 68 23.76 -22.86 -7.72
CA GLU A 68 23.91 -24.00 -8.65
C GLU A 68 24.01 -23.57 -10.13
N PHE A 69 23.32 -22.50 -10.51
CA PHE A 69 23.19 -22.05 -11.91
C PHE A 69 23.52 -20.57 -12.11
N GLY A 70 23.88 -19.84 -11.06
CA GLY A 70 24.26 -18.44 -11.17
C GLY A 70 25.52 -18.29 -12.00
N SER A 71 25.39 -17.64 -13.15
CA SER A 71 26.55 -17.28 -13.95
C SER A 71 27.46 -16.32 -13.18
N SER A 72 28.76 -16.59 -13.26
CA SER A 72 29.82 -15.66 -12.85
C SER A 72 29.92 -14.45 -13.78
#